data_AF-A0A9D4JJB9-F1
#
_entry.id   AF-A0A9D4JJB9-F1
#
_cell.length_a   1.000
_cell.length_b   1.000
_cell.length_c   1.000
_cell.angle_alpha   90.00
_cell.angle_beta   90.00
_cell.angle_gamma   90.00
#
_symmetry.space_group_name_H-M   'P 1'
#
loop_
_entity.id
_entity.type
_entity.pdbx_description
1 polymer ?
#
loop_
_entity_poly.entity_id
_entity_poly.type
_entity_poly.pdbx_seq_one_letter_code
_entity_poly.pdbx_strand_id
1 'polypeptide(L)'
;MDEMLEDEDKRQREIDQDLKYLRDLQFKKMQELHEAKMKERNNEAEIQGSQAAVRNLNSKIGKLDTDSLKQQEIIYNQDFAIQQLERRINRMQGERSNEEKVHLEEKIKDLTNELEAKNNTHTLLTLQLKRLQDDIRRVSRELEKSGSEKTDLTSKIEELNLYNDSSERELKKIIYGKQDLMVDQNILKLELKRLRDMLNERADEVFDLEKRRLQLETAMKERHQEINIHKEMLNAQVRAVNEERQQISAELHERISKIDKLRKRYEILMVSMAPPEGEEERSQAYYVIKAAQEKEELQREGDDLDARIRKAEKEIRALENTLKLMNNRNETYRKSFNKVSDASDEMEEKQQLDEQMRAVMDKYKYKRRQIRELQEDLQTMSNTLDNLNRDQDAYVDMVEEKKNKILQLQKELDDQRAKLERVNKQNVRYAKELRSAKKSKGETPEEKDFSVRELREFNKGVMQQIGEATQVHPDLAEAVTMYFAQANLPSLTGGRQPGSARSSLSSVRSSPSSVKSPTGSALGRAQIGADFGGAQSPGSSRSSSSLSSVKSVRSGASGRR
;
A
#
# COMPACT_ATOMS: atom_id res chain seq x y z
N MET A 1 -39.93 -222.87 63.56
CA MET A 1 -39.21 -222.25 64.69
C MET A 1 -37.96 -221.53 64.22
N ASP A 2 -37.35 -221.90 63.09
CA ASP A 2 -36.09 -221.26 62.66
C ASP A 2 -36.24 -220.18 61.55
N GLU A 3 -37.37 -220.11 60.82
CA GLU A 3 -37.58 -219.07 59.79
C GLU A 3 -38.01 -217.69 60.36
N MET A 4 -38.51 -217.60 61.60
CA MET A 4 -38.90 -216.29 62.19
C MET A 4 -37.72 -215.50 62.78
N LEU A 5 -36.60 -216.15 63.07
CA LEU A 5 -35.42 -215.49 63.64
C LEU A 5 -34.57 -214.78 62.58
N GLU A 6 -34.52 -215.28 61.35
CA GLU A 6 -33.71 -214.65 60.29
C GLU A 6 -34.31 -213.34 59.75
N ASP A 7 -35.63 -213.15 59.85
CA ASP A 7 -36.30 -211.91 59.43
C ASP A 7 -36.21 -210.79 60.48
N GLU A 8 -36.12 -211.12 61.77
CA GLU A 8 -35.88 -210.12 62.82
C GLU A 8 -34.45 -209.56 62.77
N ASP A 9 -33.45 -210.40 62.50
CA ASP A 9 -32.05 -209.96 62.39
C ASP A 9 -31.79 -209.03 61.20
N LYS A 10 -32.53 -209.17 60.10
CA LYS A 10 -32.45 -208.23 58.96
C LYS A 10 -33.05 -206.87 59.30
N ARG A 11 -34.18 -206.83 60.01
CA ARG A 11 -34.79 -205.58 60.50
C ARG A 11 -33.86 -204.83 61.44
N GLN A 12 -33.12 -205.54 62.28
CA GLN A 12 -32.23 -204.92 63.25
C GLN A 12 -31.04 -204.20 62.58
N ARG A 13 -30.49 -204.76 61.49
CA ARG A 13 -29.42 -204.12 60.72
C ARG A 13 -29.86 -202.89 59.93
N GLU A 14 -31.10 -202.85 59.45
CA GLU A 14 -31.65 -201.66 58.79
C GLU A 14 -31.80 -200.49 59.78
N ILE A 15 -32.29 -200.78 61.00
CA ILE A 15 -32.43 -199.78 62.07
C ILE A 15 -31.08 -199.18 62.48
N ASP A 16 -30.02 -199.99 62.54
CA ASP A 16 -28.68 -199.52 62.89
C ASP A 16 -28.05 -198.63 61.79
N GLN A 17 -28.34 -198.89 60.50
CA GLN A 17 -27.91 -198.02 59.40
C GLN A 17 -28.64 -196.66 59.43
N ASP A 18 -29.94 -196.67 59.71
CA ASP A 18 -30.74 -195.45 59.87
C ASP A 18 -30.27 -194.60 61.06
N LEU A 19 -29.92 -195.25 62.19
CA LEU A 19 -29.39 -194.57 63.37
C LEU A 19 -28.06 -193.85 63.09
N LYS A 20 -27.20 -194.45 62.25
CA LYS A 20 -25.90 -193.87 61.88
C LYS A 20 -26.08 -192.67 60.95
N TYR A 21 -26.97 -192.77 59.95
CA TYR A 21 -27.33 -191.66 59.07
C TYR A 21 -27.95 -190.49 59.84
N LEU A 22 -28.82 -190.78 60.81
CA LEU A 22 -29.45 -189.77 61.67
C LEU A 22 -28.43 -189.04 62.56
N ARG A 23 -27.41 -189.72 63.11
CA ARG A 23 -26.35 -189.07 63.88
C ARG A 23 -25.48 -188.13 63.04
N ASP A 24 -25.09 -188.54 61.83
CA ASP A 24 -24.30 -187.69 60.94
C ASP A 24 -25.11 -186.47 60.45
N LEU A 25 -26.41 -186.65 60.20
CA LEU A 25 -27.32 -185.56 59.88
C LEU A 25 -27.47 -184.58 61.05
N GLN A 26 -27.56 -185.10 62.28
CA GLN A 26 -27.64 -184.29 63.49
C GLN A 26 -26.38 -183.44 63.69
N PHE A 27 -25.20 -184.01 63.50
CA PHE A 27 -23.93 -183.28 63.62
C PHE A 27 -23.81 -182.16 62.58
N LYS A 28 -24.13 -182.44 61.30
CA LYS A 28 -24.15 -181.42 60.23
C LYS A 28 -25.13 -180.30 60.53
N LYS A 29 -26.35 -180.62 61.00
CA LYS A 29 -27.35 -179.61 61.35
C LYS A 29 -26.93 -178.77 62.56
N MET A 30 -26.22 -179.36 63.52
CA MET A 30 -25.71 -178.63 64.68
C MET A 30 -24.55 -177.69 64.31
N GLN A 31 -23.69 -178.10 63.36
CA GLN A 31 -22.63 -177.26 62.81
C GLN A 31 -23.20 -176.08 61.99
N GLU A 32 -24.18 -176.33 61.11
CA GLU A 32 -24.91 -175.28 60.38
C GLU A 32 -25.58 -174.28 61.33
N LEU A 33 -26.18 -174.76 62.42
CA LEU A 33 -26.83 -173.91 63.42
C LEU A 33 -25.81 -173.06 64.20
N HIS A 34 -24.61 -173.57 64.45
CA HIS A 34 -23.55 -172.80 65.11
C HIS A 34 -23.01 -171.69 64.19
N GLU A 35 -22.77 -171.99 62.91
CA GLU A 35 -22.36 -170.98 61.92
C GLU A 35 -23.42 -169.90 61.72
N ALA A 36 -24.71 -170.29 61.68
CA ALA A 36 -25.82 -169.34 61.58
C ALA A 36 -25.86 -168.38 62.78
N LYS A 37 -25.66 -168.89 64.01
CA LYS A 37 -25.60 -168.05 65.23
C LYS A 37 -24.40 -167.10 65.26
N MET A 38 -23.25 -167.51 64.72
CA MET A 38 -22.10 -166.61 64.61
C MET A 38 -22.34 -165.50 63.59
N LYS A 39 -22.97 -165.80 62.45
CA LYS A 39 -23.38 -164.79 61.45
C LYS A 39 -24.41 -163.82 62.00
N GLU A 40 -25.38 -164.31 62.78
CA GLU A 40 -26.38 -163.48 63.45
C GLU A 40 -25.73 -162.45 64.38
N ARG A 41 -24.80 -162.88 65.25
CA ARG A 41 -24.07 -161.97 66.15
C ARG A 41 -23.23 -160.93 65.41
N ASN A 42 -22.56 -161.32 64.33
CA ASN A 42 -21.79 -160.36 63.53
C ASN A 42 -22.70 -159.32 62.87
N ASN A 43 -23.84 -159.74 62.32
CA ASN A 43 -24.82 -158.82 61.74
C ASN A 43 -25.42 -157.88 62.79
N GLU A 44 -25.71 -158.36 64.00
CA GLU A 44 -26.17 -157.49 65.11
C GLU A 44 -25.13 -156.42 65.46
N ALA A 45 -23.85 -156.77 65.51
CA ALA A 45 -22.77 -155.82 65.77
C ALA A 45 -22.65 -154.76 64.66
N GLU A 46 -22.79 -155.16 63.38
CA GLU A 46 -22.80 -154.23 62.23
C GLU A 46 -24.02 -153.31 62.24
N ILE A 47 -25.20 -153.81 62.61
CA ILE A 47 -26.42 -153.02 62.74
C ILE A 47 -26.25 -152.00 63.86
N GLN A 48 -25.72 -152.39 65.02
CA GLN A 48 -25.47 -151.46 66.13
C GLN A 48 -24.43 -150.39 65.74
N GLY A 49 -23.35 -150.76 65.05
CA GLY A 49 -22.37 -149.81 64.51
C GLY A 49 -22.98 -148.83 63.51
N SER A 50 -23.84 -149.32 62.60
CA SER A 50 -24.55 -148.49 61.62
C SER A 50 -25.57 -147.56 62.28
N GLN A 51 -26.30 -148.04 63.29
CA GLN A 51 -27.24 -147.21 64.06
C GLN A 51 -26.52 -146.10 64.83
N ALA A 52 -25.35 -146.37 65.40
CA ALA A 52 -24.51 -145.34 66.03
C ALA A 52 -24.02 -144.30 65.01
N ALA A 53 -23.62 -144.74 63.80
CA ALA A 53 -23.24 -143.84 62.71
C ALA A 53 -24.40 -142.94 62.25
N VAL A 54 -25.61 -143.50 62.10
CA VAL A 54 -26.82 -142.73 61.75
C VAL A 54 -27.17 -141.69 62.82
N ARG A 55 -27.07 -142.04 64.11
CA ARG A 55 -27.29 -141.07 65.20
C ARG A 55 -26.29 -139.92 65.15
N ASN A 56 -25.01 -140.22 64.89
CA ASN A 56 -23.96 -139.20 64.77
C ASN A 56 -24.18 -138.29 63.56
N LEU A 57 -24.54 -138.87 62.40
CA LEU A 57 -24.86 -138.10 61.19
C LEU A 57 -26.10 -137.22 61.38
N ASN A 58 -27.15 -137.71 62.02
CA ASN A 58 -28.34 -136.91 62.33
C ASN A 58 -28.03 -135.76 63.29
N SER A 59 -27.19 -135.97 64.30
CA SER A 59 -26.70 -134.89 65.16
C SER A 59 -25.90 -133.84 64.36
N LYS A 60 -25.11 -134.29 63.37
CA LYS A 60 -24.35 -133.39 62.50
C LYS A 60 -25.26 -132.60 61.55
N ILE A 61 -26.31 -133.22 61.01
CA ILE A 61 -27.34 -132.54 60.20
C ILE A 61 -28.02 -131.46 61.04
N GLY A 62 -28.48 -131.79 62.26
CA GLY A 62 -29.10 -130.79 63.13
C GLY A 62 -28.17 -129.61 63.45
N LYS A 63 -26.87 -129.84 63.65
CA LYS A 63 -25.89 -128.74 63.80
C LYS A 63 -25.77 -127.90 62.53
N LEU A 64 -25.67 -128.52 61.37
CA LEU A 64 -25.57 -127.82 60.09
C LEU A 64 -26.84 -127.01 59.79
N ASP A 65 -28.02 -127.51 60.12
CA ASP A 65 -29.28 -126.77 59.96
C ASP A 65 -29.32 -125.53 60.88
N THR A 66 -28.90 -125.69 62.14
CA THR A 66 -28.81 -124.53 63.06
C THR A 66 -27.78 -123.50 62.59
N ASP A 67 -26.68 -123.94 61.99
CA ASP A 67 -25.66 -123.04 61.44
C ASP A 67 -26.14 -122.37 60.15
N SER A 68 -26.91 -123.06 59.31
CA SER A 68 -27.56 -122.48 58.11
C SER A 68 -28.55 -121.39 58.48
N LEU A 69 -29.36 -121.59 59.53
CA LEU A 69 -30.29 -120.56 60.01
C LEU A 69 -29.55 -119.32 60.51
N LYS A 70 -28.47 -119.49 61.28
CA LYS A 70 -27.61 -118.36 61.70
C LYS A 70 -26.99 -117.65 60.50
N GLN A 71 -26.55 -118.39 59.48
CA GLN A 71 -26.01 -117.78 58.26
C GLN A 71 -27.07 -116.96 57.53
N GLN A 72 -28.32 -117.42 57.45
CA GLN A 72 -29.42 -116.63 56.86
C GLN A 72 -29.68 -115.34 57.63
N GLU A 73 -29.66 -115.37 58.97
CA GLU A 73 -29.78 -114.15 59.79
C GLU A 73 -28.62 -113.18 59.55
N ILE A 74 -27.38 -113.69 59.44
CA ILE A 74 -26.21 -112.87 59.14
C ILE A 74 -26.34 -112.23 57.75
N ILE A 75 -26.77 -112.99 56.74
CA ILE A 75 -26.99 -112.48 55.37
C ILE A 75 -28.05 -111.37 55.40
N TYR A 76 -29.19 -111.58 56.06
CA TYR A 76 -30.23 -110.56 56.15
C TYR A 76 -29.73 -109.28 56.82
N ASN A 77 -28.98 -109.40 57.92
CA ASN A 77 -28.39 -108.25 58.61
C ASN A 77 -27.35 -107.53 57.72
N GLN A 78 -26.57 -108.28 56.95
CA GLN A 78 -25.61 -107.72 55.99
C GLN A 78 -26.32 -107.02 54.84
N ASP A 79 -27.39 -107.59 54.27
CA ASP A 79 -28.19 -106.97 53.21
C ASP A 79 -28.81 -105.65 53.68
N PHE A 80 -29.32 -105.62 54.92
CA PHE A 80 -29.83 -104.39 55.52
C PHE A 80 -28.73 -103.33 55.68
N ALA A 81 -27.54 -103.73 56.12
CA ALA A 81 -26.39 -102.84 56.22
C ALA A 81 -25.94 -102.32 54.84
N ILE A 82 -25.95 -103.18 53.82
CA ILE A 82 -25.66 -102.82 52.43
C ILE A 82 -26.67 -101.77 51.94
N GLN A 83 -27.97 -101.98 52.13
CA GLN A 83 -28.98 -101.00 51.73
C GLN A 83 -28.81 -99.64 52.42
N GLN A 84 -28.41 -99.61 53.69
CA GLN A 84 -28.09 -98.35 54.37
C GLN A 84 -26.85 -97.67 53.78
N LEU A 85 -25.81 -98.44 53.48
CA LEU A 85 -24.59 -97.94 52.85
C LEU A 85 -24.87 -97.44 51.43
N GLU A 86 -25.67 -98.14 50.63
CA GLU A 86 -26.12 -97.71 49.30
C GLU A 86 -26.88 -96.39 49.38
N ARG A 87 -27.84 -96.25 50.30
CA ARG A 87 -28.54 -94.96 50.52
C ARG A 87 -27.61 -93.84 50.97
N ARG A 88 -26.52 -94.16 51.67
CA ARG A 88 -25.51 -93.17 52.08
C ARG A 88 -24.57 -92.83 50.93
N ILE A 89 -24.17 -93.81 50.12
CA ILE A 89 -23.36 -93.66 48.91
C ILE A 89 -24.13 -92.83 47.90
N ASN A 90 -25.39 -93.12 47.60
CA ASN A 90 -26.21 -92.34 46.66
C ASN A 90 -26.31 -90.87 47.11
N ARG A 91 -26.48 -90.63 48.42
CA ARG A 91 -26.45 -89.28 48.99
C ARG A 91 -25.08 -88.60 48.84
N MET A 92 -23.98 -89.32 49.06
CA MET A 92 -22.62 -88.78 48.89
C MET A 92 -22.22 -88.60 47.41
N GLN A 93 -22.75 -89.42 46.50
CA GLN A 93 -22.58 -89.32 45.05
C GLN A 93 -23.43 -88.19 44.43
N GLY A 94 -24.21 -87.46 45.24
CA GLY A 94 -24.97 -86.30 44.79
C GLY A 94 -26.35 -86.62 44.23
N GLU A 95 -26.86 -87.83 44.42
CA GLU A 95 -28.28 -88.13 44.23
C GLU A 95 -29.10 -87.54 45.38
N ARG A 96 -29.30 -86.22 45.29
CA ARG A 96 -30.33 -85.49 46.02
C ARG A 96 -31.71 -85.81 45.44
N SER A 97 -32.76 -85.57 46.23
CA SER A 97 -34.15 -85.66 45.75
C SER A 97 -34.30 -84.86 44.46
N ASN A 98 -35.08 -85.35 43.50
CA ASN A 98 -35.30 -84.67 42.21
C ASN A 98 -35.73 -83.21 42.41
N GLU A 99 -36.50 -82.92 43.47
CA GLU A 99 -36.93 -81.56 43.81
C GLU A 99 -35.77 -80.63 44.21
N GLU A 100 -34.81 -81.11 44.99
CA GLU A 100 -33.64 -80.32 45.38
C GLU A 100 -32.69 -80.09 44.19
N LYS A 101 -32.56 -81.07 43.28
CA LYS A 101 -31.79 -80.90 42.04
C LYS A 101 -32.42 -79.83 41.14
N VAL A 102 -33.74 -79.88 40.94
CA VAL A 102 -34.46 -78.89 40.14
C VAL A 102 -34.31 -77.48 40.73
N HIS A 103 -34.44 -77.31 42.05
CA HIS A 103 -34.25 -76.01 42.69
C HIS A 103 -32.81 -75.49 42.59
N LEU A 104 -31.81 -76.35 42.71
CA LEU A 104 -30.41 -75.95 42.54
C LEU A 104 -30.10 -75.61 41.08
N GLU A 105 -30.64 -76.35 40.12
CA GLU A 105 -30.52 -76.04 38.70
C GLU A 105 -31.21 -74.72 38.34
N GLU A 106 -32.39 -74.46 38.90
CA GLU A 106 -33.09 -73.19 38.75
C GLU A 106 -32.27 -72.04 39.34
N LYS A 107 -31.71 -72.22 40.55
CA LYS A 107 -30.82 -71.23 41.18
C LYS A 107 -29.53 -71.00 40.37
N ILE A 108 -28.96 -72.03 39.77
CA ILE A 108 -27.80 -71.92 38.88
C ILE A 108 -28.18 -71.14 37.62
N LYS A 109 -29.36 -71.41 37.03
CA LYS A 109 -29.87 -70.65 35.89
C LYS A 109 -30.09 -69.18 36.23
N ASP A 110 -30.69 -68.88 37.38
CA ASP A 110 -30.91 -67.51 37.82
C ASP A 110 -29.58 -66.77 38.06
N LEU A 111 -28.63 -67.40 38.76
CA LEU A 111 -27.32 -66.81 39.01
C LEU A 111 -26.49 -66.65 37.73
N THR A 112 -26.61 -67.56 36.76
CA THR A 112 -25.95 -67.43 35.45
C THR A 112 -26.57 -66.32 34.62
N ASN A 113 -27.90 -66.20 34.61
CA ASN A 113 -28.61 -65.09 33.97
C ASN A 113 -28.22 -63.73 34.59
N GLU A 114 -28.14 -63.66 35.92
CA GLU A 114 -27.68 -62.45 36.62
C GLU A 114 -26.22 -62.12 36.28
N LEU A 115 -25.34 -63.12 36.25
CA LEU A 115 -23.93 -62.94 35.87
C LEU A 115 -23.81 -62.43 34.44
N GLU A 116 -24.55 -63.01 33.49
CA GLU A 116 -24.57 -62.57 32.10
C GLU A 116 -25.12 -61.16 31.96
N ALA A 117 -26.21 -60.82 32.64
CA ALA A 117 -26.74 -59.46 32.68
C ALA A 117 -25.70 -58.47 33.23
N LYS A 118 -25.02 -58.81 34.33
CA LYS A 118 -23.95 -57.97 34.89
C LYS A 118 -22.76 -57.83 33.93
N ASN A 119 -22.32 -58.91 33.26
CA ASN A 119 -21.27 -58.85 32.25
C ASN A 119 -21.67 -57.98 31.05
N ASN A 120 -22.92 -58.06 30.60
CA ASN A 120 -23.44 -57.20 29.53
C ASN A 120 -23.45 -55.72 29.96
N THR A 121 -23.85 -55.42 31.20
CA THR A 121 -23.77 -54.04 31.71
C THR A 121 -22.33 -53.56 31.87
N HIS A 122 -21.42 -54.42 32.33
CA HIS A 122 -20.00 -54.08 32.47
C HIS A 122 -19.38 -53.76 31.12
N THR A 123 -19.56 -54.64 30.12
CA THR A 123 -19.04 -54.41 28.76
C THR A 123 -19.58 -53.12 28.13
N LEU A 124 -20.87 -52.82 28.32
CA LEU A 124 -21.46 -51.55 27.87
C LEU A 124 -20.81 -50.35 28.56
N LEU A 125 -20.67 -50.38 29.89
CA LEU A 125 -20.05 -49.30 30.66
C LEU A 125 -18.57 -49.12 30.28
N THR A 126 -17.83 -50.21 30.07
CA THR A 126 -16.43 -50.15 29.59
C THR A 126 -16.34 -49.47 28.23
N LEU A 127 -17.28 -49.76 27.32
CA LEU A 127 -17.31 -49.15 25.99
C LEU A 127 -17.66 -47.66 26.06
N GLN A 128 -18.61 -47.29 26.92
CA GLN A 128 -18.94 -45.89 27.20
C GLN A 128 -17.76 -45.14 27.84
N LEU A 129 -17.05 -45.74 28.80
CA LEU A 129 -15.86 -45.14 29.41
C LEU A 129 -14.75 -44.90 28.37
N LYS A 130 -14.51 -45.87 27.48
CA LYS A 130 -13.54 -45.70 26.38
C LYS A 130 -13.93 -44.54 25.47
N ARG A 131 -15.21 -44.45 25.09
CA ARG A 131 -15.72 -43.33 24.28
C ARG A 131 -15.53 -41.98 24.98
N LEU A 132 -15.88 -41.89 26.26
CA LEU A 132 -15.68 -40.67 27.04
C LEU A 132 -14.20 -40.29 27.18
N GLN A 133 -13.30 -41.27 27.32
CA GLN A 133 -11.86 -41.02 27.33
C GLN A 133 -11.36 -40.46 25.99
N ASP A 134 -11.86 -40.97 24.87
CA ASP A 134 -11.51 -40.46 23.55
C ASP A 134 -12.10 -39.06 23.31
N ASP A 135 -13.33 -38.81 23.77
CA ASP A 135 -13.94 -37.48 23.74
C ASP A 135 -13.14 -36.47 24.59
N ILE A 136 -12.70 -36.85 25.80
CA ILE A 136 -11.82 -36.03 26.64
C ILE A 136 -10.52 -35.70 25.91
N ARG A 137 -9.85 -36.70 25.32
CA ARG A 137 -8.61 -36.48 24.55
C ARG A 137 -8.82 -35.54 23.38
N ARG A 138 -9.95 -35.64 22.69
CA ARG A 138 -10.29 -34.75 21.58
C ARG A 138 -10.47 -33.31 22.08
N VAL A 139 -11.27 -33.12 23.12
CA VAL A 139 -11.52 -31.78 23.70
C VAL A 139 -10.24 -31.18 24.26
N SER A 140 -9.36 -31.95 24.91
CA SER A 140 -8.05 -31.47 25.38
C SER A 140 -7.19 -30.95 24.22
N ARG A 141 -7.14 -31.66 23.08
CA ARG A 141 -6.40 -31.19 21.90
C ARG A 141 -7.00 -29.92 21.28
N GLU A 142 -8.34 -29.82 21.27
CA GLU A 142 -9.01 -28.61 20.78
C GLU A 142 -8.76 -27.42 21.72
N LEU A 143 -8.72 -27.65 23.03
CA LEU A 143 -8.36 -26.64 24.03
C LEU A 143 -6.92 -26.17 23.88
N GLU A 144 -5.97 -27.08 23.67
CA GLU A 144 -4.55 -26.74 23.42
C GLU A 144 -4.40 -25.88 22.15
N LYS A 145 -5.06 -26.26 21.05
CA LYS A 145 -5.07 -25.48 19.81
C LYS A 145 -5.66 -24.08 19.99
N SER A 146 -6.81 -23.99 20.65
CA SER A 146 -7.42 -22.69 20.96
C SER A 146 -6.53 -21.85 21.90
N GLY A 147 -5.81 -22.50 22.81
CA GLY A 147 -4.80 -21.89 23.66
C GLY A 147 -3.66 -21.28 22.85
N SER A 148 -3.09 -22.01 21.87
CA SER A 148 -2.06 -21.49 20.98
C SER A 148 -2.57 -20.34 20.09
N GLU A 149 -3.77 -20.46 19.53
CA GLU A 149 -4.36 -19.38 18.72
C GLU A 149 -4.58 -18.12 19.56
N LYS A 150 -5.00 -18.28 20.83
CA LYS A 150 -5.14 -17.15 21.75
C LYS A 150 -3.79 -16.49 22.05
N THR A 151 -2.72 -17.25 22.26
CA THR A 151 -1.39 -16.67 22.49
C THR A 151 -0.91 -15.90 21.26
N ASP A 152 -1.08 -16.47 20.06
CA ASP A 152 -0.69 -15.82 18.81
C ASP A 152 -1.45 -14.51 18.57
N LEU A 153 -2.77 -14.52 18.79
CA LEU A 153 -3.59 -13.31 18.71
C LEU A 153 -3.20 -12.28 19.77
N THR A 154 -2.83 -12.72 20.97
CA THR A 154 -2.37 -11.81 22.03
C THR A 154 -1.06 -11.14 21.64
N SER A 155 -0.09 -11.89 21.11
CA SER A 155 1.16 -11.32 20.58
C SER A 155 0.89 -10.36 19.42
N LYS A 156 -0.06 -10.67 18.53
CA LYS A 156 -0.45 -9.76 17.45
C LYS A 156 -1.06 -8.45 17.96
N ILE A 157 -1.88 -8.51 19.02
CA ILE A 157 -2.44 -7.33 19.68
C ILE A 157 -1.31 -6.47 20.28
N GLU A 158 -0.34 -7.09 20.96
CA GLU A 158 0.81 -6.38 21.53
C GLU A 158 1.66 -5.69 20.44
N GLU A 159 1.92 -6.35 19.33
CA GLU A 159 2.61 -5.75 18.17
C GLU A 159 1.84 -4.53 17.62
N LEU A 160 0.53 -4.64 17.46
CA LEU A 160 -0.31 -3.55 16.97
C LEU A 160 -0.35 -2.38 17.96
N ASN A 161 -0.38 -2.66 19.26
CA ASN A 161 -0.30 -1.63 20.29
C ASN A 161 1.04 -0.89 20.24
N LEU A 162 2.16 -1.61 20.07
CA LEU A 162 3.48 -0.98 19.90
C LEU A 162 3.53 -0.10 18.64
N TYR A 163 2.93 -0.54 17.54
CA TYR A 163 2.82 0.24 16.30
C TYR A 163 1.96 1.51 16.48
N ASN A 164 0.85 1.39 17.20
CA ASN A 164 0.01 2.54 17.55
C ASN A 164 0.79 3.53 18.42
N ASP A 165 1.49 3.06 19.46
CA ASP A 165 2.31 3.90 20.33
C ASP A 165 3.46 4.59 19.60
N SER A 166 4.08 3.94 18.62
CA SER A 166 5.10 4.59 17.78
C SER A 166 4.48 5.64 16.86
N SER A 167 3.34 5.33 16.25
CA SER A 167 2.62 6.25 15.35
C SER A 167 2.11 7.48 16.10
N GLU A 168 1.61 7.32 17.32
CA GLU A 168 1.19 8.43 18.18
C GLU A 168 2.37 9.34 18.57
N ARG A 169 3.53 8.76 18.87
CA ARG A 169 4.75 9.52 19.16
C ARG A 169 5.21 10.33 17.94
N GLU A 170 5.15 9.74 16.76
CA GLU A 170 5.49 10.43 15.51
C GLU A 170 4.49 11.55 15.19
N LEU A 171 3.19 11.30 15.36
CA LEU A 171 2.16 12.32 15.23
C LEU A 171 2.40 13.51 16.18
N LYS A 172 2.74 13.25 17.44
CA LYS A 172 3.08 14.31 18.41
C LYS A 172 4.29 15.12 17.95
N LYS A 173 5.34 14.48 17.43
CA LYS A 173 6.51 15.19 16.86
C LYS A 173 6.12 16.10 15.69
N ILE A 174 5.27 15.61 14.78
CA ILE A 174 4.78 16.40 13.64
C ILE A 174 3.94 17.59 14.13
N ILE A 175 3.09 17.39 15.15
CA ILE A 175 2.30 18.47 15.74
C ILE A 175 3.19 19.55 16.33
N TYR A 176 4.23 19.17 17.10
CA TYR A 176 5.19 20.13 17.65
C TYR A 176 5.94 20.87 16.53
N GLY A 177 6.45 20.15 15.52
CA GLY A 177 7.12 20.79 14.38
C GLY A 177 6.21 21.75 13.61
N LYS A 178 4.91 21.43 13.48
CA LYS A 178 3.92 22.35 12.90
C LYS A 178 3.75 23.61 13.77
N GLN A 179 3.68 23.45 15.08
CA GLN A 179 3.53 24.58 16.01
C GLN A 179 4.74 25.51 15.94
N ASP A 180 5.95 24.96 15.91
CA ASP A 180 7.19 25.74 15.76
C ASP A 180 7.19 26.52 14.43
N LEU A 181 6.88 25.86 13.31
CA LEU A 181 6.77 26.52 12.01
C LEU A 181 5.69 27.62 11.98
N MET A 182 4.59 27.45 12.71
CA MET A 182 3.57 28.49 12.84
C MET A 182 4.10 29.71 13.62
N VAL A 183 4.91 29.50 14.65
CA VAL A 183 5.57 30.58 15.39
C VAL A 183 6.55 31.31 14.49
N ASP A 184 7.40 30.60 13.76
CA ASP A 184 8.34 31.17 12.80
C ASP A 184 7.63 31.98 11.72
N GLN A 185 6.53 31.45 11.17
CA GLN A 185 5.71 32.18 10.20
C GLN A 185 5.15 33.48 10.78
N ASN A 186 4.74 33.48 12.04
CA ASN A 186 4.23 34.69 12.71
C ASN A 186 5.35 35.71 12.96
N ILE A 187 6.55 35.26 13.34
CA ILE A 187 7.73 36.12 13.49
C ILE A 187 8.06 36.78 12.15
N LEU A 188 8.14 36.00 11.06
CA LEU A 188 8.38 36.53 9.72
C LEU A 188 7.29 37.52 9.27
N LYS A 189 6.02 37.26 9.59
CA LYS A 189 4.92 38.20 9.30
C LYS A 189 5.10 39.52 10.07
N LEU A 190 5.58 39.48 11.31
CA LEU A 190 5.86 40.68 12.09
C LEU A 190 7.05 41.46 11.51
N GLU A 191 8.11 40.77 11.10
CA GLU A 191 9.26 41.40 10.43
C GLU A 191 8.87 42.04 9.10
N LEU A 192 8.05 41.36 8.29
CA LEU A 192 7.52 41.90 7.04
C LEU A 192 6.66 43.14 7.26
N LYS A 193 5.83 43.15 8.30
CA LYS A 193 5.06 44.35 8.68
C LYS A 193 6.00 45.49 9.07
N ARG A 194 6.98 45.23 9.94
CA ARG A 194 7.97 46.23 10.33
C ARG A 194 8.74 46.81 9.15
N LEU A 195 9.22 45.97 8.22
CA LEU A 195 9.91 46.40 7.01
C LEU A 195 9.00 47.22 6.09
N ARG A 196 7.73 46.82 5.95
CA ARG A 196 6.74 47.56 5.18
C ARG A 196 6.45 48.92 5.78
N ASP A 197 6.29 49.00 7.09
CA ASP A 197 6.03 50.26 7.79
C ASP A 197 7.22 51.22 7.65
N MET A 198 8.46 50.72 7.82
CA MET A 198 9.67 51.52 7.56
C MET A 198 9.77 51.99 6.10
N LEU A 199 9.40 51.15 5.14
CA LEU A 199 9.40 51.54 3.73
C LEU A 199 8.37 52.64 3.47
N ASN A 200 7.17 52.53 4.03
CA ASN A 200 6.13 53.54 3.90
C ASN A 200 6.56 54.86 4.53
N GLU A 201 7.16 54.84 5.72
CA GLU A 201 7.72 56.02 6.37
C GLU A 201 8.76 56.72 5.49
N ARG A 202 9.69 55.95 4.89
CA ARG A 202 10.67 56.50 3.93
C ARG A 202 10.02 57.04 2.66
N ALA A 203 8.97 56.41 2.17
CA ALA A 203 8.23 56.88 1.00
C ALA A 203 7.54 58.22 1.30
N ASP A 204 6.94 58.37 2.49
CA ASP A 204 6.32 59.61 2.94
C ASP A 204 7.36 60.73 3.11
N GLU A 205 8.52 60.45 3.71
CA GLU A 205 9.63 61.41 3.81
C GLU A 205 10.10 61.91 2.43
N VAL A 206 10.27 60.99 1.47
CA VAL A 206 10.68 61.35 0.10
C VAL A 206 9.60 62.20 -0.59
N PHE A 207 8.33 61.84 -0.40
CA PHE A 207 7.20 62.61 -0.93
C PHE A 207 7.18 64.04 -0.36
N ASP A 208 7.38 64.20 0.94
CA ASP A 208 7.44 65.51 1.59
C ASP A 208 8.64 66.34 1.11
N LEU A 209 9.80 65.71 0.93
CA LEU A 209 10.98 66.37 0.36
C LEU A 209 10.75 66.80 -1.09
N GLU A 210 10.12 65.97 -1.91
CA GLU A 210 9.81 66.31 -3.29
C GLU A 210 8.79 67.46 -3.39
N LYS A 211 7.76 67.44 -2.52
CA LYS A 211 6.82 68.56 -2.38
C LYS A 211 7.54 69.85 -2.01
N ARG A 212 8.48 69.80 -1.05
CA ARG A 212 9.26 70.96 -0.61
C ARG A 212 10.21 71.46 -1.71
N ARG A 213 10.84 70.55 -2.46
CA ARG A 213 11.65 70.88 -3.65
C ARG A 213 10.81 71.63 -4.67
N LEU A 214 9.63 71.12 -5.01
CA LEU A 214 8.74 71.73 -6.00
C LEU A 214 8.27 73.12 -5.57
N GLN A 215 7.94 73.29 -4.28
CA GLN A 215 7.60 74.60 -3.71
C GLN A 215 8.77 75.60 -3.84
N LEU A 216 9.99 75.19 -3.48
CA LEU A 216 11.18 76.02 -3.63
C LEU A 216 11.48 76.36 -5.08
N GLU A 217 11.37 75.40 -5.99
CA GLU A 217 11.58 75.61 -7.42
C GLU A 217 10.57 76.62 -8.00
N THR A 218 9.31 76.53 -7.57
CA THR A 218 8.25 77.47 -7.97
C THR A 218 8.55 78.88 -7.45
N ALA A 219 8.88 79.03 -6.15
CA ALA A 219 9.25 80.30 -5.56
C ALA A 219 10.50 80.91 -6.21
N MET A 220 11.49 80.09 -6.57
CA MET A 220 12.68 80.54 -7.29
C MET A 220 12.34 81.04 -8.70
N LYS A 221 11.45 80.34 -9.43
CA LYS A 221 10.98 80.79 -10.75
C LYS A 221 10.23 82.11 -10.67
N GLU A 222 9.33 82.27 -9.70
CA GLU A 222 8.60 83.52 -9.45
C GLU A 222 9.57 84.67 -9.16
N ARG A 223 10.50 84.48 -8.22
CA ARG A 223 11.52 85.49 -7.90
C ARG A 223 12.41 85.84 -9.09
N HIS A 224 12.73 84.86 -9.94
CA HIS A 224 13.52 85.11 -11.16
C HIS A 224 12.73 85.95 -12.17
N GLN A 225 11.43 85.71 -12.32
CA GLN A 225 10.55 86.52 -13.14
C GLN A 225 10.40 87.94 -12.59
N GLU A 226 10.23 88.10 -11.26
CA GLU A 226 10.21 89.42 -10.62
C GLU A 226 11.50 90.20 -10.89
N ILE A 227 12.67 89.57 -10.70
CA ILE A 227 13.97 90.20 -10.98
C ILE A 227 14.08 90.59 -12.46
N ASN A 228 13.60 89.75 -13.38
CA ASN A 228 13.62 90.05 -14.80
C ASN A 228 12.73 91.26 -15.13
N ILE A 229 11.52 91.33 -14.58
CA ILE A 229 10.62 92.49 -14.75
C ILE A 229 11.27 93.76 -14.20
N HIS A 230 11.87 93.71 -13.00
CA HIS A 230 12.59 94.86 -12.43
C HIS A 230 13.79 95.27 -13.29
N LYS A 231 14.53 94.31 -13.83
CA LYS A 231 15.66 94.57 -14.74
C LYS A 231 15.19 95.21 -16.05
N GLU A 232 14.10 94.75 -16.63
CA GLU A 232 13.49 95.33 -17.82
C GLU A 232 13.00 96.76 -17.56
N MET A 233 12.34 96.98 -16.42
CA MET A 233 11.92 98.31 -15.97
C MET A 233 13.10 99.27 -15.80
N LEU A 234 14.18 98.84 -15.13
CA LEU A 234 15.39 99.65 -14.98
C LEU A 234 16.07 99.94 -16.32
N ASN A 235 16.13 98.96 -17.22
CA ASN A 235 16.65 99.16 -18.57
C ASN A 235 15.81 100.16 -19.36
N ALA A 236 14.49 100.13 -19.23
CA ALA A 236 13.59 101.11 -19.83
C ALA A 236 13.84 102.52 -19.26
N GLN A 237 14.03 102.65 -17.95
CA GLN A 237 14.37 103.93 -17.31
C GLN A 237 15.73 104.46 -17.80
N VAL A 238 16.75 103.60 -17.92
CA VAL A 238 18.06 103.97 -18.47
C VAL A 238 17.94 104.43 -19.93
N ARG A 239 17.08 103.79 -20.74
CA ARG A 239 16.82 104.24 -22.12
C ARG A 239 16.17 105.62 -22.15
N ALA A 240 15.11 105.83 -21.36
CA ALA A 240 14.43 107.12 -21.26
C ALA A 240 15.39 108.24 -20.85
N VAL A 241 16.22 108.03 -19.82
CA VAL A 241 17.23 109.01 -19.39
C VAL A 241 18.29 109.26 -20.46
N ASN A 242 18.70 108.24 -21.22
CA ASN A 242 19.64 108.43 -22.32
C ASN A 242 19.01 109.22 -23.49
N GLU A 243 17.73 109.02 -23.77
CA GLU A 243 16.97 109.79 -24.75
C GLU A 243 16.86 111.26 -24.31
N GLU A 244 16.52 111.53 -23.04
CA GLU A 244 16.52 112.88 -22.46
C GLU A 244 17.91 113.53 -22.56
N ARG A 245 18.98 112.79 -22.22
CA ARG A 245 20.36 113.27 -22.36
C ARG A 245 20.71 113.60 -23.81
N GLN A 246 20.30 112.76 -24.75
CA GLN A 246 20.50 113.01 -26.19
C GLN A 246 19.74 114.25 -26.65
N GLN A 247 18.50 114.43 -26.18
CA GLN A 247 17.69 115.62 -26.47
C GLN A 247 18.36 116.89 -25.94
N ILE A 248 18.78 116.92 -24.67
CA ILE A 248 19.51 118.05 -24.09
C ILE A 248 20.82 118.32 -24.85
N SER A 249 21.54 117.26 -25.25
CA SER A 249 22.76 117.41 -26.04
C SER A 249 22.48 118.03 -27.41
N ALA A 250 21.40 117.64 -28.08
CA ALA A 250 20.97 118.23 -29.34
C ALA A 250 20.60 119.71 -29.18
N GLU A 251 19.83 120.06 -28.15
CA GLU A 251 19.51 121.45 -27.81
C GLU A 251 20.78 122.27 -27.54
N LEU A 252 21.73 121.71 -26.79
CA LEU A 252 23.03 122.36 -26.54
C LEU A 252 23.79 122.62 -27.84
N HIS A 253 23.87 121.65 -28.74
CA HIS A 253 24.55 121.81 -30.04
C HIS A 253 23.86 122.86 -30.93
N GLU A 254 22.53 122.96 -30.87
CA GLU A 254 21.77 124.01 -31.54
C GLU A 254 22.12 125.40 -30.96
N ARG A 255 22.21 125.53 -29.62
CA ARG A 255 22.62 126.78 -28.95
C ARG A 255 24.06 127.16 -29.30
N ILE A 256 25.00 126.21 -29.29
CA ILE A 256 26.39 126.42 -29.72
C ILE A 256 26.42 126.91 -31.16
N SER A 257 25.69 126.24 -32.06
CA SER A 257 25.59 126.63 -33.47
C SER A 257 25.03 128.06 -33.64
N LYS A 258 24.07 128.46 -32.79
CA LYS A 258 23.53 129.83 -32.78
C LYS A 258 24.56 130.86 -32.28
N ILE A 259 25.36 130.51 -31.26
CA ILE A 259 26.46 131.34 -30.77
C ILE A 259 27.53 131.49 -31.86
N ASP A 260 27.95 130.41 -32.51
CA ASP A 260 28.95 130.46 -33.58
C ASP A 260 28.48 131.31 -34.77
N LYS A 261 27.19 131.25 -35.13
CA LYS A 261 26.61 132.16 -36.13
C LYS A 261 26.74 133.63 -35.71
N LEU A 262 26.47 133.96 -34.45
CA LEU A 262 26.63 135.32 -33.92
C LEU A 262 28.10 135.75 -33.88
N ARG A 263 29.01 134.84 -33.48
CA ARG A 263 30.45 135.09 -33.43
C ARG A 263 31.01 135.40 -34.82
N LYS A 264 30.67 134.58 -35.82
CA LYS A 264 31.03 134.82 -37.23
C LYS A 264 30.48 136.16 -37.75
N ARG A 265 29.25 136.52 -37.37
CA ARG A 265 28.66 137.82 -37.75
C ARG A 265 29.44 139.00 -37.14
N TYR A 266 29.88 138.88 -35.88
CA TYR A 266 30.71 139.90 -35.24
C TYR A 266 32.11 140.00 -35.87
N GLU A 267 32.72 138.86 -36.18
CA GLU A 267 34.03 138.80 -36.84
C GLU A 267 34.02 139.47 -38.22
N ILE A 268 32.98 139.19 -39.03
CA ILE A 268 32.77 139.87 -40.32
C ILE A 268 32.63 141.39 -40.15
N LEU A 269 31.86 141.84 -39.15
CA LEU A 269 31.69 143.27 -38.85
C LEU A 269 33.03 143.94 -38.52
N MET A 270 33.86 143.27 -37.71
CA MET A 270 35.16 143.79 -37.28
C MET A 270 36.17 143.87 -38.43
N VAL A 271 36.18 142.87 -39.33
CA VAL A 271 37.02 142.87 -40.54
C VAL A 271 36.56 143.94 -41.54
N SER A 272 35.25 144.20 -41.64
CA SER A 272 34.71 145.24 -42.52
C SER A 272 34.98 146.69 -42.08
N MET A 273 35.47 146.89 -40.85
CA MET A 273 35.82 148.20 -40.29
C MET A 273 37.33 148.48 -40.30
N ALA A 274 38.16 147.58 -40.82
CA ALA A 274 39.60 147.80 -41.00
C ALA A 274 39.85 148.52 -42.36
N PRO A 275 40.39 149.74 -42.38
CA PRO A 275 40.60 150.49 -43.62
C PRO A 275 41.75 149.90 -44.46
N PRO A 276 41.58 149.72 -45.78
CA PRO A 276 42.66 149.35 -46.68
C PRO A 276 43.27 150.62 -47.28
N GLU A 277 44.60 150.71 -47.28
CA GLU A 277 45.44 151.20 -48.38
C GLU A 277 46.81 151.66 -47.87
N GLY A 278 47.83 151.48 -48.72
CA GLY A 278 49.14 152.06 -48.54
C GLY A 278 50.22 151.34 -49.30
N GLU A 279 50.07 151.26 -50.63
CA GLU A 279 51.21 151.10 -51.55
C GLU A 279 52.24 152.20 -51.28
N GLU A 280 53.55 151.90 -51.35
CA GLU A 280 54.51 152.76 -52.05
C GLU A 280 55.90 152.10 -52.16
N GLU A 281 56.27 151.91 -53.43
CA GLU A 281 57.57 152.13 -54.06
C GLU A 281 58.85 151.58 -53.41
N ARG A 282 59.36 150.53 -54.05
CA ARG A 282 60.66 149.90 -53.79
C ARG A 282 61.80 150.76 -54.31
N SER A 283 62.64 151.26 -53.41
CA SER A 283 63.99 151.75 -53.71
C SER A 283 65.04 150.66 -53.45
N GLN A 284 66.20 150.76 -54.10
CA GLN A 284 67.23 149.71 -54.32
C GLN A 284 67.87 149.11 -53.06
N ALA A 285 67.58 149.66 -51.87
CA ALA A 285 67.87 149.04 -50.57
C ALA A 285 66.97 147.84 -50.25
N TYR A 286 65.77 147.76 -50.84
CA TYR A 286 64.81 146.68 -50.67
C TYR A 286 65.36 145.32 -51.11
N TYR A 287 66.14 145.25 -52.19
CA TYR A 287 66.67 143.96 -52.67
C TYR A 287 67.85 143.44 -51.83
N VAL A 288 68.63 144.32 -51.20
CA VAL A 288 69.71 143.92 -50.28
C VAL A 288 69.13 143.48 -48.94
N ILE A 289 68.09 144.17 -48.45
CA ILE A 289 67.37 143.77 -47.24
C ILE A 289 66.56 142.50 -47.48
N LYS A 290 65.93 142.34 -48.64
CA LYS A 290 65.20 141.11 -49.02
C LYS A 290 66.13 139.91 -49.18
N ALA A 291 67.33 140.08 -49.74
CA ALA A 291 68.30 138.98 -49.80
C ALA A 291 68.86 138.61 -48.42
N ALA A 292 68.98 139.58 -47.49
CA ALA A 292 69.35 139.31 -46.10
C ALA A 292 68.21 138.67 -45.29
N GLN A 293 66.96 139.09 -45.52
CA GLN A 293 65.76 138.49 -44.94
C GLN A 293 65.51 137.08 -45.50
N GLU A 294 65.63 136.84 -46.80
CA GLU A 294 65.51 135.49 -47.39
C GLU A 294 66.62 134.56 -46.88
N LYS A 295 67.81 135.08 -46.55
CA LYS A 295 68.89 134.27 -45.93
C LYS A 295 68.62 133.94 -44.46
N GLU A 296 68.03 134.85 -43.68
CA GLU A 296 67.59 134.59 -42.30
C GLU A 296 66.34 133.69 -42.28
N GLU A 297 65.41 133.88 -43.22
CA GLU A 297 64.22 133.05 -43.41
C GLU A 297 64.59 131.63 -43.84
N LEU A 298 65.54 131.45 -44.76
CA LEU A 298 66.08 130.12 -45.09
C LEU A 298 66.81 129.46 -43.90
N GLN A 299 67.39 130.25 -43.00
CA GLN A 299 68.03 129.73 -41.79
C GLN A 299 67.00 129.38 -40.70
N ARG A 300 65.91 130.15 -40.57
CA ARG A 300 64.75 129.80 -39.73
C ARG A 300 63.97 128.61 -40.29
N GLU A 301 63.82 128.52 -41.61
CA GLU A 301 63.27 127.34 -42.28
C GLU A 301 64.19 126.13 -42.10
N GLY A 302 65.51 126.33 -42.07
CA GLY A 302 66.48 125.31 -41.67
C GLY A 302 66.28 124.83 -40.23
N ASP A 303 66.16 125.75 -39.28
CA ASP A 303 65.90 125.43 -37.86
C ASP A 303 64.52 124.77 -37.65
N ASP A 304 63.50 125.20 -38.39
CA ASP A 304 62.16 124.61 -38.37
C ASP A 304 62.15 123.22 -39.02
N LEU A 305 62.91 123.00 -40.08
CA LEU A 305 63.13 121.69 -40.68
C LEU A 305 63.90 120.78 -39.73
N ASP A 306 64.92 121.28 -39.03
CA ASP A 306 65.63 120.53 -37.98
C ASP A 306 64.72 120.22 -36.78
N ALA A 307 63.82 121.13 -36.41
CA ALA A 307 62.81 120.88 -35.39
C ALA A 307 61.79 119.82 -35.84
N ARG A 308 61.40 119.82 -37.13
CA ARG A 308 60.58 118.76 -37.73
C ARG A 308 61.32 117.44 -37.81
N ILE A 309 62.62 117.44 -38.12
CA ILE A 309 63.46 116.25 -38.11
C ILE A 309 63.52 115.67 -36.69
N ARG A 310 63.76 116.49 -35.66
CA ARG A 310 63.75 116.01 -34.26
C ARG A 310 62.39 115.49 -33.80
N LYS A 311 61.27 116.06 -34.29
CA LYS A 311 59.92 115.53 -34.04
C LYS A 311 59.73 114.19 -34.78
N ALA A 312 60.12 114.11 -36.04
CA ALA A 312 60.06 112.89 -36.83
C ALA A 312 60.95 111.78 -36.22
N GLU A 313 62.13 112.10 -35.69
CA GLU A 313 62.99 111.14 -34.98
C GLU A 313 62.34 110.61 -33.69
N LYS A 314 61.64 111.47 -32.94
CA LYS A 314 60.84 111.04 -31.78
C LYS A 314 59.65 110.17 -32.20
N GLU A 315 58.99 110.51 -33.32
CA GLU A 315 57.91 109.72 -33.90
C GLU A 315 58.42 108.36 -34.41
N ILE A 316 59.60 108.29 -35.03
CA ILE A 316 60.25 107.04 -35.44
C ILE A 316 60.54 106.18 -34.22
N ARG A 317 61.08 106.74 -33.12
CA ARG A 317 61.26 105.99 -31.86
C ARG A 317 59.96 105.53 -31.24
N ALA A 318 58.88 106.32 -31.34
CA ALA A 318 57.56 105.92 -30.88
C ALA A 318 56.98 104.77 -31.74
N LEU A 319 57.13 104.84 -33.06
CA LEU A 319 56.72 103.81 -34.01
C LEU A 319 57.52 102.52 -33.86
N GLU A 320 58.80 102.61 -33.56
CA GLU A 320 59.63 101.44 -33.26
C GLU A 320 59.15 100.72 -31.98
N ASN A 321 58.74 101.49 -30.96
CA ASN A 321 58.13 100.94 -29.76
C ASN A 321 56.75 100.30 -30.03
N THR A 322 55.90 100.90 -30.86
CA THR A 322 54.61 100.30 -31.22
C THR A 322 54.78 99.03 -32.05
N LEU A 323 55.78 98.99 -32.96
CA LEU A 323 56.13 97.79 -33.72
C LEU A 323 56.58 96.66 -32.78
N LYS A 324 57.40 96.97 -31.78
CA LYS A 324 57.88 95.99 -30.79
C LYS A 324 56.73 95.44 -29.93
N LEU A 325 55.80 96.29 -29.51
CA LEU A 325 54.60 95.88 -28.78
C LEU A 325 53.66 95.02 -29.64
N MET A 326 53.50 95.37 -30.92
CA MET A 326 52.68 94.63 -31.88
C MET A 326 53.29 93.26 -32.19
N ASN A 327 54.61 93.18 -32.37
CA ASN A 327 55.31 91.92 -32.58
C ASN A 327 55.19 91.01 -31.35
N ASN A 328 55.35 91.54 -30.14
CA ASN A 328 55.12 90.77 -28.91
C ASN A 328 53.66 90.27 -28.82
N ARG A 329 52.67 91.12 -29.14
CA ARG A 329 51.26 90.69 -29.19
C ARG A 329 51.02 89.60 -30.24
N ASN A 330 51.58 89.74 -31.43
CA ASN A 330 51.49 88.73 -32.48
C ASN A 330 52.16 87.41 -32.09
N GLU A 331 53.30 87.46 -31.39
CA GLU A 331 53.96 86.26 -30.88
C GLU A 331 53.12 85.56 -29.80
N THR A 332 52.47 86.35 -28.93
CA THR A 332 51.55 85.83 -27.91
C THR A 332 50.30 85.21 -28.54
N TYR A 333 49.75 85.85 -29.58
CA TYR A 333 48.58 85.36 -30.32
C TYR A 333 48.90 84.08 -31.13
N ARG A 334 50.11 83.96 -31.67
CA ARG A 334 50.57 82.70 -32.30
C ARG A 334 50.72 81.58 -31.27
N LYS A 335 51.24 81.88 -30.07
CA LYS A 335 51.34 80.91 -28.96
C LYS A 335 49.96 80.41 -28.49
N SER A 336 48.91 81.23 -28.54
CA SER A 336 47.54 80.80 -28.21
C SER A 336 46.86 79.91 -29.25
N PHE A 337 47.40 79.79 -30.47
CA PHE A 337 46.92 78.87 -31.51
C PHE A 337 47.77 77.60 -31.64
N ASN A 338 48.73 77.38 -30.75
CA ASN A 338 49.41 76.08 -30.70
C ASN A 338 48.36 75.00 -30.44
N LYS A 339 48.32 73.99 -31.33
CA LYS A 339 47.52 72.77 -31.15
C LYS A 339 47.80 72.22 -29.76
N VAL A 340 46.73 71.88 -29.02
CA VAL A 340 46.79 71.10 -27.77
C VAL A 340 47.79 69.97 -28.00
N SER A 341 48.89 70.00 -27.24
CA SER A 341 49.92 68.96 -27.29
C SER A 341 49.30 67.63 -26.86
N ASP A 342 49.76 66.51 -27.42
CA ASP A 342 49.30 65.17 -27.04
C ASP A 342 49.55 64.84 -25.54
N ALA A 343 50.25 65.71 -24.81
CA ALA A 343 50.51 65.64 -23.38
C ALA A 343 49.76 66.71 -22.56
N SER A 344 48.59 67.16 -23.02
CA SER A 344 47.74 68.09 -22.26
C SER A 344 46.80 67.32 -21.33
N ASP A 345 46.63 67.81 -20.10
CA ASP A 345 45.74 67.22 -19.07
C ASP A 345 44.32 66.97 -19.60
N GLU A 346 43.79 67.86 -20.44
CA GLU A 346 42.48 67.72 -21.09
C GLU A 346 42.38 66.49 -22.03
N MET A 347 43.49 66.08 -22.66
CA MET A 347 43.52 64.89 -23.50
C MET A 347 43.56 63.60 -22.66
N GLU A 348 44.28 63.62 -21.54
CA GLU A 348 44.30 62.49 -20.59
C GLU A 348 42.94 62.29 -19.93
N GLU A 349 42.26 63.37 -19.52
CA GLU A 349 40.89 63.31 -19.00
C GLU A 349 39.90 62.76 -20.04
N LYS A 350 40.02 63.18 -21.30
CA LYS A 350 39.21 62.61 -22.39
C LYS A 350 39.44 61.11 -22.55
N GLN A 351 40.70 60.66 -22.50
CA GLN A 351 41.02 59.22 -22.61
C GLN A 351 40.43 58.43 -21.43
N GLN A 352 40.51 58.95 -20.20
CA GLN A 352 39.90 58.32 -19.02
C GLN A 352 38.37 58.24 -19.14
N LEU A 353 37.72 59.31 -19.62
CA LEU A 353 36.26 59.30 -19.83
C LEU A 353 35.85 58.33 -20.95
N ASP A 354 36.60 58.25 -22.04
CA ASP A 354 36.38 57.29 -23.12
C ASP A 354 36.54 55.84 -22.63
N GLU A 355 37.53 55.58 -21.76
CA GLU A 355 37.75 54.26 -21.15
C GLU A 355 36.66 53.89 -20.14
N GLN A 356 36.22 54.84 -19.31
CA GLN A 356 35.07 54.65 -18.42
C GLN A 356 33.80 54.37 -19.23
N MET A 357 33.58 55.09 -20.33
CA MET A 357 32.44 54.86 -21.23
C MET A 357 32.49 53.46 -21.87
N ARG A 358 33.67 52.99 -22.30
CA ARG A 358 33.84 51.61 -22.78
C ARG A 358 33.54 50.58 -21.69
N ALA A 359 34.06 50.76 -20.47
CA ALA A 359 33.82 49.84 -19.36
C ALA A 359 32.33 49.76 -18.98
N VAL A 360 31.60 50.88 -18.99
CA VAL A 360 30.15 50.92 -18.76
C VAL A 360 29.40 50.23 -19.90
N MET A 361 29.79 50.46 -21.15
CA MET A 361 29.17 49.81 -22.32
C MET A 361 29.35 48.30 -22.32
N ASP A 362 30.51 47.80 -21.90
CA ASP A 362 30.76 46.36 -21.81
C ASP A 362 29.99 45.72 -20.65
N LYS A 363 29.90 46.40 -19.50
CA LYS A 363 29.00 45.99 -18.39
C LYS A 363 27.54 45.94 -18.84
N TYR A 364 27.08 46.92 -19.60
CA TYR A 364 25.73 46.94 -20.17
C TYR A 364 25.49 45.76 -21.12
N LYS A 365 26.43 45.47 -22.03
CA LYS A 365 26.34 44.32 -22.94
C LYS A 365 26.31 42.99 -22.18
N TYR A 366 27.13 42.85 -21.14
CA TYR A 366 27.15 41.67 -20.28
C TYR A 366 25.80 41.49 -19.57
N LYS A 367 25.28 42.54 -18.93
CA LYS A 367 23.96 42.50 -18.27
C LYS A 367 22.83 42.21 -19.26
N ARG A 368 22.88 42.75 -20.47
CA ARG A 368 21.91 42.45 -21.54
C ARG A 368 22.01 41.01 -22.06
N ARG A 369 23.18 40.37 -21.99
CA ARG A 369 23.33 38.94 -22.30
C ARG A 369 22.75 38.09 -21.16
N GLN A 370 23.10 38.41 -19.92
CA GLN A 370 22.56 37.74 -18.73
C GLN A 370 21.02 37.80 -18.67
N ILE A 371 20.40 38.92 -19.04
CA ILE A 371 18.94 39.02 -19.12
C ILE A 371 18.36 38.08 -20.18
N ARG A 372 19.01 37.93 -21.34
CA ARG A 372 18.55 37.02 -22.40
C ARG A 372 18.68 35.56 -21.98
N GLU A 373 19.80 35.18 -21.38
CA GLU A 373 20.01 33.83 -20.83
C GLU A 373 18.94 33.50 -19.79
N LEU A 374 18.69 34.41 -18.83
CA LEU A 374 17.62 34.22 -17.84
C LEU A 374 16.22 34.17 -18.45
N GLN A 375 15.96 34.90 -19.54
CA GLN A 375 14.68 34.82 -20.25
C GLN A 375 14.52 33.47 -20.97
N GLU A 376 15.58 32.95 -21.58
CA GLU A 376 15.60 31.63 -22.22
C GLU A 376 15.43 30.51 -21.16
N ASP A 377 16.08 30.61 -20.01
CA ASP A 377 15.93 29.68 -18.89
C ASP A 377 14.50 29.71 -18.32
N LEU A 378 13.91 30.89 -18.13
CA LEU A 378 12.52 31.01 -17.71
C LEU A 378 11.55 30.41 -18.73
N GLN A 379 11.82 30.60 -20.03
CA GLN A 379 10.98 30.04 -21.08
C GLN A 379 11.08 28.51 -21.16
N THR A 380 12.29 27.96 -21.02
CA THR A 380 12.49 26.50 -20.97
C THR A 380 11.83 25.89 -19.73
N MET A 381 11.99 26.52 -18.56
CA MET A 381 11.30 26.10 -17.32
C MET A 381 9.77 26.21 -17.42
N SER A 382 9.25 27.24 -18.11
CA SER A 382 7.80 27.34 -18.37
C SER A 382 7.32 26.20 -19.25
N ASN A 383 8.07 25.86 -20.31
CA ASN A 383 7.70 24.77 -21.20
C ASN A 383 7.74 23.39 -20.51
N THR A 384 8.71 23.16 -19.61
CA THR A 384 8.77 21.92 -18.83
C THR A 384 7.61 21.83 -17.84
N LEU A 385 7.25 22.94 -17.18
CA LEU A 385 6.09 23.01 -16.29
C LEU A 385 4.79 22.71 -17.06
N ASP A 386 4.60 23.30 -18.24
CA ASP A 386 3.44 23.03 -19.08
C ASP A 386 3.34 21.56 -19.51
N ASN A 387 4.47 20.91 -19.80
CA ASN A 387 4.48 19.48 -20.12
C ASN A 387 4.13 18.62 -18.90
N LEU A 388 4.69 18.93 -17.72
CA LEU A 388 4.35 18.23 -16.49
C LEU A 388 2.87 18.39 -16.11
N ASN A 389 2.28 19.56 -16.37
CA ASN A 389 0.83 19.76 -16.17
C ASN A 389 0.01 18.89 -17.11
N ARG A 390 0.37 18.80 -18.40
CA ARG A 390 -0.31 17.91 -19.37
C ARG A 390 -0.22 16.45 -18.96
N ASP A 391 0.94 16.01 -18.49
CA ASP A 391 1.13 14.65 -17.99
C ASP A 391 0.27 14.40 -16.74
N GLN A 392 0.24 15.37 -15.81
CA GLN A 392 -0.61 15.30 -14.63
C GLN A 392 -2.10 15.17 -15.01
N ASP A 393 -2.59 15.99 -15.93
CA ASP A 393 -3.98 15.92 -16.41
C ASP A 393 -4.27 14.55 -17.03
N ALA A 394 -3.36 14.02 -17.86
CA ALA A 394 -3.51 12.68 -18.44
C ALA A 394 -3.55 11.58 -17.37
N TYR A 395 -2.74 11.68 -16.31
CA TYR A 395 -2.79 10.74 -15.19
C TYR A 395 -4.11 10.84 -14.41
N VAL A 396 -4.64 12.04 -14.22
CA VAL A 396 -5.95 12.25 -13.57
C VAL A 396 -7.05 11.57 -14.39
N ASP A 397 -7.09 11.79 -15.71
CA ASP A 397 -8.06 11.16 -16.61
C ASP A 397 -7.97 9.63 -16.53
N MET A 398 -6.75 9.06 -16.59
CA MET A 398 -6.57 7.61 -16.42
C MET A 398 -7.08 7.10 -15.07
N VAL A 399 -6.85 7.84 -13.99
CA VAL A 399 -7.34 7.48 -12.65
C VAL A 399 -8.87 7.50 -12.62
N GLU A 400 -9.51 8.48 -13.25
CA GLU A 400 -10.96 8.54 -13.37
C GLU A 400 -11.53 7.37 -14.19
N GLU A 401 -10.91 7.03 -15.33
CA GLU A 401 -11.28 5.85 -16.12
C GLU A 401 -11.17 4.56 -15.30
N LYS A 402 -10.08 4.37 -14.55
CA LYS A 402 -9.91 3.19 -13.69
C LYS A 402 -10.94 3.15 -12.56
N LYS A 403 -11.24 4.29 -11.93
CA LYS A 403 -12.32 4.39 -10.91
C LYS A 403 -13.67 4.01 -11.51
N ASN A 404 -13.99 4.52 -12.69
CA ASN A 404 -15.22 4.16 -13.40
C ASN A 404 -15.28 2.66 -13.71
N LYS A 405 -14.15 2.06 -14.11
CA LYS A 405 -14.09 0.60 -14.33
C LYS A 405 -14.28 -0.20 -13.05
N ILE A 406 -13.71 0.24 -11.93
CA ILE A 406 -13.92 -0.38 -10.61
C ILE A 406 -15.41 -0.34 -10.24
N LEU A 407 -16.07 0.81 -10.40
CA LEU A 407 -17.51 0.94 -10.12
C LEU A 407 -18.36 0.01 -10.99
N GLN A 408 -18.03 -0.12 -12.28
CA GLN A 408 -18.70 -1.08 -13.17
C GLN A 408 -18.51 -2.52 -12.68
N LEU A 409 -17.28 -2.92 -12.35
CA LEU A 409 -16.98 -4.27 -11.86
C LEU A 409 -17.64 -4.56 -10.51
N GLN A 410 -17.71 -3.58 -9.61
CA GLN A 410 -18.43 -3.71 -8.34
C GLN A 410 -19.92 -3.98 -8.57
N LYS A 411 -20.55 -3.22 -9.48
CA LYS A 411 -21.94 -3.44 -9.85
C LYS A 411 -22.16 -4.82 -10.47
N GLU A 412 -21.27 -5.27 -11.34
CA GLU A 412 -21.31 -6.61 -11.92
C GLU A 412 -21.17 -7.71 -10.85
N LEU A 413 -20.28 -7.52 -9.86
CA LEU A 413 -20.12 -8.44 -8.72
C LEU A 413 -21.39 -8.51 -7.86
N ASP A 414 -22.03 -7.38 -7.57
CA ASP A 414 -23.26 -7.35 -6.79
C ASP A 414 -24.42 -8.02 -7.54
N ASP A 415 -24.53 -7.79 -8.86
CA ASP A 415 -25.49 -8.49 -9.71
C ASP A 415 -25.24 -10.01 -9.74
N GLN A 416 -23.98 -10.44 -9.77
CA GLN A 416 -23.61 -11.86 -9.69
C GLN A 416 -23.92 -12.46 -8.31
N ARG A 417 -23.64 -11.74 -7.22
CA ARG A 417 -24.00 -12.16 -5.85
C ARG A 417 -25.50 -12.34 -5.71
N ALA A 418 -26.30 -11.40 -6.19
CA ALA A 418 -27.75 -11.49 -6.18
C ALA A 418 -28.29 -12.65 -7.05
N LYS A 419 -27.64 -12.97 -8.18
CA LYS A 419 -27.95 -14.16 -8.98
C LYS A 419 -27.61 -15.45 -8.22
N LEU A 420 -26.43 -15.55 -7.62
CA LEU A 420 -26.00 -16.70 -6.84
C LEU A 420 -26.92 -16.95 -5.65
N GLU A 421 -27.33 -15.91 -4.92
CA GLU A 421 -28.25 -16.05 -3.80
C GLU A 421 -29.62 -16.59 -4.24
N ARG A 422 -30.13 -16.11 -5.39
CA ARG A 422 -31.39 -16.63 -5.98
C ARG A 422 -31.27 -18.11 -6.37
N VAL A 423 -30.19 -18.49 -7.04
CA VAL A 423 -29.96 -19.89 -7.44
C VAL A 423 -29.78 -20.78 -6.21
N ASN A 424 -29.04 -20.33 -5.19
CA ASN A 424 -28.85 -21.11 -3.97
C ASN A 424 -30.18 -21.35 -3.23
N LYS A 425 -31.04 -20.33 -3.13
CA LYS A 425 -32.41 -20.48 -2.60
C LYS A 425 -33.23 -21.51 -3.39
N GLN A 426 -33.10 -21.52 -4.73
CA GLN A 426 -33.76 -22.52 -5.59
C GLN A 426 -33.17 -23.92 -5.36
N ASN A 427 -31.85 -24.08 -5.29
CA ASN A 427 -31.19 -25.37 -5.02
C ASN A 427 -31.62 -25.96 -3.67
N VAL A 428 -31.69 -25.15 -2.61
CA VAL A 428 -32.20 -25.58 -1.29
C VAL A 428 -33.65 -26.03 -1.38
N ARG A 429 -34.48 -25.35 -2.18
CA ARG A 429 -35.87 -25.74 -2.40
C ARG A 429 -35.96 -27.09 -3.14
N TYR A 430 -35.23 -27.26 -4.24
CA TYR A 430 -35.22 -28.51 -5.01
C TYR A 430 -34.65 -29.69 -4.20
N ALA A 431 -33.62 -29.46 -3.39
CA ALA A 431 -33.09 -30.46 -2.46
C ALA A 431 -34.16 -30.94 -1.47
N LYS A 432 -34.95 -30.00 -0.90
CA LYS A 432 -36.08 -30.34 0.00
C LYS A 432 -37.18 -31.12 -0.72
N GLU A 433 -37.56 -30.72 -1.94
CA GLU A 433 -38.55 -31.42 -2.78
C GLU A 433 -38.08 -32.84 -3.16
N LEU A 434 -36.80 -33.02 -3.48
CA LEU A 434 -36.21 -34.32 -3.81
C LEU A 434 -36.20 -35.26 -2.59
N ARG A 435 -35.79 -34.76 -1.42
CA ARG A 435 -35.76 -35.53 -0.16
C ARG A 435 -37.16 -35.93 0.30
N SER A 436 -38.15 -35.06 0.15
CA SER A 436 -39.55 -35.37 0.49
C SER A 436 -40.15 -36.42 -0.46
N ALA A 437 -39.92 -36.31 -1.76
CA ALA A 437 -40.37 -37.29 -2.75
C ALA A 437 -39.77 -38.70 -2.52
N LYS A 438 -38.49 -38.77 -2.10
CA LYS A 438 -37.80 -40.03 -1.81
C LYS A 438 -37.95 -40.54 -0.38
N LYS A 439 -38.66 -39.81 0.49
CA LYS A 439 -38.81 -40.11 1.93
C LYS A 439 -37.46 -40.35 2.64
N SER A 440 -36.42 -39.62 2.21
CA SER A 440 -35.09 -39.70 2.80
C SER A 440 -34.96 -38.66 3.93
N LYS A 441 -34.39 -39.06 5.07
CA LYS A 441 -34.07 -38.14 6.18
C LYS A 441 -32.76 -37.37 5.96
N GLY A 442 -31.96 -37.76 4.98
CA GLY A 442 -30.64 -37.16 4.70
C GLY A 442 -30.38 -37.00 3.21
N GLU A 443 -29.14 -36.61 2.88
CA GLU A 443 -28.70 -36.46 1.49
C GLU A 443 -28.88 -37.74 0.68
N THR A 444 -29.53 -37.58 -0.46
CA THR A 444 -29.77 -38.62 -1.45
C THR A 444 -28.49 -38.90 -2.27
N PRO A 445 -28.34 -40.11 -2.84
CA PRO A 445 -27.18 -40.42 -3.69
C PRO A 445 -27.08 -39.51 -4.91
N GLU A 446 -28.20 -38.99 -5.42
CA GLU A 446 -28.21 -38.03 -6.53
C GLU A 446 -27.64 -36.66 -6.11
N GLU A 447 -27.97 -36.16 -4.91
CA GLU A 447 -27.37 -34.93 -4.38
C GLU A 447 -25.85 -35.04 -4.24
N LYS A 448 -25.34 -36.22 -3.85
CA LYS A 448 -23.90 -36.49 -3.79
C LYS A 448 -23.26 -36.54 -5.17
N ASP A 449 -23.91 -37.16 -6.16
CA ASP A 449 -23.41 -37.17 -7.54
C ASP A 449 -23.38 -35.76 -8.15
N PHE A 450 -24.42 -34.95 -7.91
CA PHE A 450 -24.45 -33.54 -8.33
C PHE A 450 -23.31 -32.74 -7.68
N SER A 451 -23.08 -32.90 -6.37
CA SER A 451 -21.97 -32.22 -5.68
C SER A 451 -20.59 -32.62 -6.24
N VAL A 452 -20.39 -33.90 -6.56
CA VAL A 452 -19.13 -34.36 -7.18
C VAL A 452 -18.96 -33.80 -8.58
N ARG A 453 -20.02 -33.70 -9.39
CA ARG A 453 -19.97 -33.07 -10.71
C ARG A 453 -19.69 -31.58 -10.61
N GLU A 454 -20.34 -30.88 -9.69
CA GLU A 454 -20.11 -29.46 -9.43
C GLU A 454 -18.66 -29.19 -9.01
N LEU A 455 -18.09 -30.01 -8.10
CA LEU A 455 -16.67 -29.90 -7.72
C LEU A 455 -15.72 -30.16 -8.88
N ARG A 456 -16.04 -31.11 -9.77
CA ARG A 456 -15.24 -31.37 -10.98
C ARG A 456 -15.31 -30.21 -11.97
N GLU A 457 -16.49 -29.64 -12.19
CA GLU A 457 -16.67 -28.48 -13.06
C GLU A 457 -16.01 -27.23 -12.47
N PHE A 458 -16.13 -27.00 -11.17
CA PHE A 458 -15.45 -25.92 -10.45
C PHE A 458 -13.94 -26.02 -10.61
N ASN A 459 -13.34 -27.19 -10.33
CA ASN A 459 -11.91 -27.40 -10.51
C ASN A 459 -11.48 -27.19 -11.96
N LYS A 460 -12.28 -27.66 -12.93
CA LYS A 460 -12.03 -27.42 -14.36
C LYS A 460 -12.06 -25.93 -14.71
N GLY A 461 -13.03 -25.18 -14.18
CA GLY A 461 -13.17 -23.74 -14.38
C GLY A 461 -12.01 -22.96 -13.77
N VAL A 462 -11.60 -23.30 -12.54
CA VAL A 462 -10.44 -22.68 -11.87
C VAL A 462 -9.15 -22.94 -12.65
N MET A 463 -8.91 -24.18 -13.11
CA MET A 463 -7.76 -24.49 -13.95
C MET A 463 -7.77 -23.69 -15.26
N GLN A 464 -8.94 -23.50 -15.87
CA GLN A 464 -9.07 -22.67 -17.07
C GLN A 464 -8.77 -21.19 -16.78
N GLN A 465 -9.31 -20.62 -15.70
CA GLN A 465 -9.05 -19.23 -15.31
C GLN A 465 -7.58 -18.97 -14.98
N ILE A 466 -6.92 -19.91 -14.30
CA ILE A 466 -5.48 -19.82 -14.03
C ILE A 466 -4.70 -19.90 -15.36
N GLY A 467 -5.11 -20.77 -16.29
CA GLY A 467 -4.52 -20.85 -17.63
C GLY A 467 -4.68 -19.55 -18.43
N GLU A 468 -5.85 -18.92 -18.40
CA GLU A 468 -6.12 -17.62 -19.04
C GLU A 468 -5.32 -16.49 -18.40
N ALA A 469 -5.24 -16.43 -17.07
CA ALA A 469 -4.42 -15.45 -16.34
C ALA A 469 -2.92 -15.59 -16.69
N THR A 470 -2.46 -16.83 -16.85
CA THR A 470 -1.08 -17.15 -17.26
C THR A 470 -0.78 -16.72 -18.70
N GLN A 471 -1.77 -16.70 -19.59
CA GLN A 471 -1.61 -16.19 -20.96
C GLN A 471 -1.51 -14.65 -21.01
N VAL A 472 -2.22 -13.96 -20.11
CA VAL A 472 -2.18 -12.49 -20.02
C VAL A 472 -0.89 -12.00 -19.34
N HIS A 473 -0.34 -12.81 -18.42
CA HIS A 473 0.86 -12.50 -17.64
C HIS A 473 1.92 -13.60 -17.80
N PRO A 474 2.73 -13.55 -18.87
CA PRO A 474 3.70 -14.61 -19.19
C PRO A 474 4.85 -14.73 -18.17
N ASP A 475 5.11 -13.68 -17.40
CA ASP A 475 6.02 -13.63 -16.25
C ASP A 475 5.59 -14.56 -15.11
N LEU A 476 4.29 -14.84 -14.96
CA LEU A 476 3.76 -15.75 -13.94
C LEU A 476 3.77 -17.22 -14.39
N ALA A 477 3.99 -17.51 -15.67
CA ALA A 477 3.82 -18.84 -16.24
C ALA A 477 4.78 -19.88 -15.64
N GLU A 478 6.02 -19.49 -15.39
CA GLU A 478 7.04 -20.38 -14.82
C GLU A 478 6.71 -20.72 -13.36
N ALA A 479 6.31 -19.72 -12.57
CA ALA A 479 5.90 -19.91 -11.17
C ALA A 479 4.64 -20.78 -11.06
N VAL A 480 3.62 -20.52 -11.88
CA VAL A 480 2.38 -21.31 -11.90
C VAL A 480 2.67 -22.76 -12.28
N THR A 481 3.53 -22.99 -13.29
CA THR A 481 3.91 -24.35 -13.72
C THR A 481 4.65 -25.10 -12.60
N MET A 482 5.53 -24.42 -11.87
CA MET A 482 6.25 -24.96 -10.72
C MET A 482 5.31 -25.39 -9.59
N TYR A 483 4.36 -24.53 -9.19
CA TYR A 483 3.40 -24.85 -8.13
C TYR A 483 2.43 -25.97 -8.53
N PHE A 484 2.02 -26.02 -9.80
CA PHE A 484 1.20 -27.12 -10.32
C PHE A 484 1.96 -28.46 -10.27
N ALA A 485 3.25 -28.45 -10.62
CA ALA A 485 4.09 -29.64 -10.51
C ALA A 485 4.29 -30.07 -9.04
N GLN A 486 4.53 -29.12 -8.13
CA GLN A 486 4.68 -29.39 -6.70
C GLN A 486 3.42 -29.98 -6.06
N ALA A 487 2.24 -29.55 -6.53
CA ALA A 487 0.94 -30.03 -6.07
C ALA A 487 0.46 -31.31 -6.78
N ASN A 488 1.22 -31.88 -7.72
CA ASN A 488 0.82 -32.99 -8.59
C ASN A 488 -0.47 -32.71 -9.39
N LEU A 489 -0.67 -31.46 -9.81
CA LEU A 489 -1.79 -31.04 -10.64
C LEU A 489 -1.46 -31.15 -12.13
N PRO A 490 -2.45 -31.41 -13.01
CA PRO A 490 -2.23 -31.48 -14.46
C PRO A 490 -1.66 -30.17 -15.00
N SER A 491 -0.65 -30.26 -15.88
CA SER A 491 -0.05 -29.09 -16.54
C SER A 491 -1.10 -28.30 -17.33
N LEU A 492 -1.06 -26.97 -17.21
CA LEU A 492 -2.00 -26.02 -17.85
C LEU A 492 -1.78 -25.85 -19.37
N THR A 493 -0.97 -26.69 -20.01
CA THR A 493 -0.69 -26.60 -21.44
C THR A 493 -1.95 -26.90 -22.26
N GLY A 494 -2.50 -25.87 -22.89
CA GLY A 494 -3.74 -25.93 -23.64
C GLY A 494 -3.65 -26.87 -24.84
N GLY A 495 -4.55 -27.85 -24.87
CA GLY A 495 -4.89 -28.61 -26.07
C GLY A 495 -6.38 -28.94 -26.06
N ARG A 496 -7.17 -28.25 -26.89
CA ARG A 496 -8.49 -28.71 -27.33
C ARG A 496 -8.35 -30.16 -27.82
N GLN A 497 -8.84 -31.12 -27.03
CA GLN A 497 -9.10 -32.48 -27.53
C GLN A 497 -10.47 -32.46 -28.24
N PRO A 498 -10.54 -32.78 -29.54
CA PRO A 498 -11.81 -32.99 -30.21
C PRO A 498 -12.47 -34.24 -29.63
N GLY A 499 -13.78 -34.15 -29.37
CA GLY A 499 -14.55 -35.23 -28.78
C GLY A 499 -14.38 -36.55 -29.52
N SER A 500 -14.06 -37.61 -28.78
CA SER A 500 -14.22 -38.97 -29.27
C SER A 500 -15.67 -39.38 -29.05
N ALA A 501 -16.43 -39.32 -30.14
CA ALA A 501 -17.72 -39.96 -30.26
C ALA A 501 -17.53 -41.48 -30.25
N ARG A 502 -18.14 -42.18 -29.28
CA ARG A 502 -18.56 -43.58 -29.42
C ARG A 502 -19.91 -43.82 -28.74
N SER A 503 -20.93 -43.62 -29.56
CA SER A 503 -22.16 -44.42 -29.74
C SER A 503 -22.52 -45.52 -28.72
N SER A 504 -23.73 -45.40 -28.16
CA SER A 504 -24.83 -46.38 -28.30
C SER A 504 -26.11 -45.73 -27.75
N LEU A 505 -27.09 -45.39 -28.62
CA LEU A 505 -28.36 -46.13 -28.82
C LEU A 505 -29.14 -46.27 -27.50
N SER A 506 -30.36 -45.78 -27.30
CA SER A 506 -31.53 -45.65 -28.18
C SER A 506 -32.62 -44.89 -27.36
N SER A 507 -33.26 -43.86 -27.89
CA SER A 507 -34.61 -43.89 -28.49
C SER A 507 -35.77 -43.45 -27.58
N VAL A 508 -36.64 -42.64 -28.19
CA VAL A 508 -38.12 -42.55 -28.01
C VAL A 508 -38.67 -41.31 -27.28
N ARG A 509 -39.29 -40.43 -28.11
CA ARG A 509 -40.50 -39.58 -27.93
C ARG A 509 -40.44 -38.49 -26.83
N SER A 510 -40.99 -37.29 -26.98
CA SER A 510 -41.97 -36.70 -27.91
C SER A 510 -41.95 -35.17 -27.77
N SER A 511 -42.36 -34.49 -28.84
CA SER A 511 -42.58 -33.04 -29.06
C SER A 511 -43.63 -32.40 -28.10
N PRO A 512 -44.09 -31.12 -28.28
CA PRO A 512 -43.51 -29.89 -28.88
C PRO A 512 -43.80 -28.59 -28.04
N SER A 513 -43.50 -27.42 -28.66
CA SER A 513 -43.90 -26.02 -28.37
C SER A 513 -42.84 -25.19 -27.61
N SER A 514 -42.49 -23.96 -27.98
CA SER A 514 -43.29 -22.90 -28.60
C SER A 514 -42.42 -21.85 -29.36
N VAL A 515 -42.96 -21.44 -30.52
CA VAL A 515 -43.03 -20.08 -31.12
C VAL A 515 -41.92 -19.08 -30.73
N LYS A 516 -40.89 -18.89 -31.58
CA LYS A 516 -40.76 -17.85 -32.62
C LYS A 516 -40.97 -16.38 -32.17
N SER A 517 -39.85 -15.72 -31.99
CA SER A 517 -39.60 -14.29 -32.26
C SER A 517 -39.57 -14.02 -33.79
N PRO A 518 -39.74 -12.75 -34.23
CA PRO A 518 -39.19 -12.26 -35.49
C PRO A 518 -37.90 -11.44 -35.21
N THR A 519 -36.71 -11.69 -35.79
CA THR A 519 -36.25 -11.49 -37.21
C THR A 519 -36.67 -10.17 -37.79
N GLY A 520 -35.87 -9.34 -38.45
CA GLY A 520 -34.47 -9.25 -38.90
C GLY A 520 -34.26 -7.75 -39.19
N SER A 521 -33.28 -7.21 -39.89
CA SER A 521 -32.27 -7.63 -40.86
C SER A 521 -31.52 -6.31 -41.18
N ALA A 522 -30.20 -6.24 -41.06
CA ALA A 522 -29.24 -6.36 -42.16
C ALA A 522 -29.05 -5.10 -43.04
N LEU A 523 -27.76 -4.90 -43.36
CA LEU A 523 -27.16 -4.17 -44.49
C LEU A 523 -26.78 -2.70 -44.30
N GLY A 524 -25.51 -2.41 -44.60
CA GLY A 524 -25.01 -1.05 -44.81
C GLY A 524 -23.49 -0.89 -44.68
N ARG A 525 -22.72 -1.52 -45.56
CA ARG A 525 -21.28 -1.27 -45.76
C ARG A 525 -21.10 0.05 -46.51
N ALA A 526 -20.24 0.95 -46.03
CA ALA A 526 -19.57 1.97 -46.86
C ALA A 526 -18.28 2.47 -46.19
N GLN A 527 -17.17 2.32 -46.91
CA GLN A 527 -15.94 3.10 -46.77
C GLN A 527 -16.21 4.55 -47.17
N ILE A 528 -15.46 5.50 -46.59
CA ILE A 528 -14.65 6.53 -47.27
C ILE A 528 -14.14 7.51 -46.19
N GLY A 529 -12.83 7.70 -46.15
CA GLY A 529 -12.19 8.81 -45.46
C GLY A 529 -11.90 9.96 -46.43
N ALA A 530 -11.90 11.19 -45.89
CA ALA A 530 -11.24 12.42 -46.33
C ALA A 530 -11.87 13.54 -45.49
N ASP A 531 -11.15 14.11 -44.52
CA ASP A 531 -10.32 15.31 -44.70
C ASP A 531 -11.17 16.58 -44.95
N PHE A 532 -11.15 17.50 -43.98
CA PHE A 532 -11.37 18.92 -44.18
C PHE A 532 -10.70 19.69 -43.05
N GLY A 533 -9.56 20.29 -43.36
CA GLY A 533 -9.07 21.47 -42.64
C GLY A 533 -9.89 22.72 -42.96
N GLY A 534 -9.63 23.81 -42.24
CA GLY A 534 -10.06 25.15 -42.66
C GLY A 534 -10.48 26.05 -41.52
N ALA A 535 -9.53 26.87 -41.06
CA ALA A 535 -9.71 27.96 -40.12
C ALA A 535 -10.69 29.06 -40.61
N GLN A 536 -11.38 29.72 -39.67
CA GLN A 536 -11.16 31.13 -39.31
C GLN A 536 -12.28 31.66 -38.38
N SER A 537 -11.85 32.42 -37.37
CA SER A 537 -12.65 33.29 -36.49
C SER A 537 -13.29 34.45 -37.29
N PRO A 538 -14.25 35.22 -36.73
CA PRO A 538 -14.02 36.20 -35.63
C PRO A 538 -15.17 36.15 -34.60
N GLY A 539 -15.20 36.85 -33.47
CA GLY A 539 -14.38 37.93 -32.96
C GLY A 539 -14.75 38.19 -31.48
N SER A 540 -13.83 38.89 -30.84
CA SER A 540 -13.84 39.40 -29.47
C SER A 540 -14.99 40.38 -29.16
N SER A 541 -15.42 40.44 -27.89
CA SER A 541 -15.27 41.65 -27.07
C SER A 541 -15.79 41.47 -25.63
N ARG A 542 -14.87 41.64 -24.66
CA ARG A 542 -15.11 42.25 -23.34
C ARG A 542 -15.62 43.70 -23.58
N SER A 543 -16.35 44.42 -22.74
CA SER A 543 -16.11 44.76 -21.33
C SER A 543 -17.17 45.75 -20.82
N SER A 544 -17.46 45.68 -19.52
CA SER A 544 -17.78 46.71 -18.52
C SER A 544 -18.20 48.15 -18.88
N SER A 545 -19.05 48.66 -17.98
CA SER A 545 -19.10 50.01 -17.37
C SER A 545 -20.19 50.98 -17.84
N SER A 546 -21.04 51.35 -16.88
CA SER A 546 -21.98 52.46 -16.94
C SER A 546 -21.66 53.44 -15.82
N LEU A 547 -21.33 54.68 -16.20
CA LEU A 547 -21.19 55.84 -15.34
C LEU A 547 -22.45 56.72 -15.46
N SER A 548 -22.81 57.36 -14.36
CA SER A 548 -23.61 58.60 -14.25
C SER A 548 -22.80 59.52 -13.31
N SER A 549 -22.80 60.85 -13.32
CA SER A 549 -23.25 61.91 -14.22
C SER A 549 -22.71 63.24 -13.64
N VAL A 550 -21.92 63.98 -14.43
CA VAL A 550 -22.01 65.44 -14.67
C VAL A 550 -21.53 66.49 -13.62
N LYS A 551 -20.54 67.29 -14.04
CA LYS A 551 -20.51 68.79 -14.15
C LYS A 551 -19.09 69.22 -14.59
N SER A 552 -18.92 69.66 -15.85
CA SER A 552 -18.85 71.07 -16.31
C SER A 552 -17.71 71.90 -15.72
N VAL A 553 -16.73 72.30 -16.53
CA VAL A 553 -16.43 73.69 -16.97
C VAL A 553 -15.32 73.63 -18.05
N ARG A 554 -15.24 74.72 -18.81
CA ARG A 554 -14.89 74.91 -20.22
C ARG A 554 -13.52 75.60 -20.39
N SER A 555 -13.04 75.63 -21.64
CA SER A 555 -11.91 76.36 -22.25
C SER A 555 -10.59 75.58 -22.29
N GLY A 556 -9.82 75.51 -23.38
CA GLY A 556 -9.90 76.12 -24.71
C GLY A 556 -8.48 76.36 -25.24
N ALA A 557 -8.26 76.12 -26.53
CA ALA A 557 -7.14 76.56 -27.38
C ALA A 557 -5.91 75.64 -27.58
N SER A 558 -5.93 74.98 -28.75
CA SER A 558 -4.94 75.01 -29.84
C SER A 558 -3.47 74.65 -29.63
N GLY A 559 -2.98 73.73 -30.48
CA GLY A 559 -1.57 73.66 -30.83
C GLY A 559 -1.20 72.47 -31.72
N ARG A 560 -1.32 72.62 -33.04
CA ARG A 560 -0.68 71.76 -34.05
C ARG A 560 0.83 72.05 -34.08
N ARG A 561 1.67 71.03 -33.91
CA ARG A 561 2.71 70.59 -34.87
C ARG A 561 3.41 69.34 -34.36
#